data_AF-A0A413GFA0-F1
#
_entry.id   AF-A0A413GFA0-F1
#
_cell.length_a   1.000
_cell.length_b   1.000
_cell.length_c   1.000
_cell.angle_alpha   90.00
_cell.angle_beta   90.00
_cell.angle_gamma   90.00
#
_symmetry.space_group_name_H-M   'P 1'
#
loop_
_entity.id
_entity.type
_entity.pdbx_description
1 polymer ?
#
loop_
_entity_poly.entity_id
_entity_poly.type
_entity_poly.pdbx_seq_one_letter_code
_entity_poly.pdbx_strand_id
1 'polypeptide(L)'
;MICLWLLLHSCTPQTLDDDRPTGTGIALRLGTVSMERGGKAPTRASSAITTMSGWEFASGDLLNVYVQATGSGTQASKGVYSRNSTGGWEPQYSTKAAYWQRSTGNTVSVLWGPEADGKVYHLPDSYDALPGSDMKAKMWNYTKCTNFANLWRCCDLLHYQAADIPAQNTALSAELSHSMAQLCVELTAGKGMTEDDVKTATVSILGAYGCYTTDATSLQPVACQAEDATATSSPTTKDITLLKNGDTSLKHYALLLPRQVFPSSGRMIKISIGSGIYYYTPTGNVTPTAGNCLNLKLQVDKTAVNALNVSSTGWDSEVTTGEPPTMDGEVTVINNITAGSLSLPADLSGTDNKLMITGQIDGTDLETLSKSMDKFSELYINATLSGTTALPEKFAQWKSNLKVITLPKGMTSIEGSAFLGCKALTSISLPEGVTSIGNSAFSGCKALTSISLPEGVT
;
A
#
# COMPACT_ATOMS: atom_id res chain seq x y z
N MET A 1 58.54 -47.85 -15.56
CA MET A 1 58.29 -48.40 -14.21
C MET A 1 58.36 -47.24 -13.24
N ILE A 2 57.25 -46.98 -12.52
CA ILE A 2 57.21 -46.71 -11.06
C ILE A 2 58.02 -45.47 -10.61
N CYS A 3 57.48 -44.37 -10.07
CA CYS A 3 56.38 -44.16 -9.10
C CYS A 3 56.14 -42.64 -9.07
N LEU A 4 54.95 -42.07 -9.26
CA LEU A 4 53.85 -41.98 -8.28
C LEU A 4 54.32 -42.07 -6.83
N TRP A 5 54.57 -40.92 -6.20
CA TRP A 5 54.29 -40.60 -4.79
C TRP A 5 54.87 -39.22 -4.48
N LEU A 6 53.98 -38.23 -4.30
CA LEU A 6 54.06 -37.09 -3.37
C LEU A 6 52.93 -36.11 -3.72
N LEU A 7 51.70 -36.55 -3.45
CA LEU A 7 50.57 -35.68 -3.17
C LEU A 7 50.50 -35.48 -1.67
N LEU A 8 49.97 -34.32 -1.28
CA LEU A 8 49.67 -33.86 0.08
C LEU A 8 50.90 -33.30 0.80
N HIS A 9 51.09 -31.98 0.74
CA HIS A 9 51.18 -31.09 1.91
C HIS A 9 50.93 -29.65 1.45
N SER A 10 49.83 -29.07 1.96
CA SER A 10 49.59 -27.63 2.11
C SER A 10 49.59 -26.73 0.87
N CYS A 11 48.56 -26.88 0.03
CA CYS A 11 47.90 -25.70 -0.52
C CYS A 11 46.64 -25.46 0.32
N THR A 12 46.77 -24.67 1.39
CA THR A 12 45.63 -23.88 1.87
C THR A 12 45.15 -23.05 0.68
N PRO A 13 43.89 -23.13 0.24
CA PRO A 13 43.38 -22.12 -0.67
C PRO A 13 43.43 -20.82 0.14
N GLN A 14 44.40 -19.97 -0.18
CA GLN A 14 44.24 -18.54 0.07
C GLN A 14 42.92 -18.20 -0.64
N THR A 15 41.88 -17.95 0.14
CA THR A 15 40.75 -17.16 -0.31
C THR A 15 41.34 -15.84 -0.77
N LEU A 16 41.59 -15.74 -2.06
CA LEU A 16 41.81 -14.45 -2.68
C LEU A 16 40.53 -13.66 -2.38
N ASP A 17 40.69 -12.63 -1.54
CA ASP A 17 39.82 -11.47 -1.50
C ASP A 17 39.82 -10.90 -2.93
N ASP A 18 38.99 -11.48 -3.80
CA ASP A 18 38.95 -11.13 -5.20
C ASP A 18 37.72 -10.26 -5.49
N ASP A 19 37.82 -9.00 -5.08
CA ASP A 19 36.95 -7.91 -5.49
C ASP A 19 37.06 -7.55 -7.00
N ARG A 20 37.70 -8.40 -7.84
CA ARG A 20 37.73 -8.19 -9.30
C ARG A 20 36.40 -8.65 -9.93
N PRO A 21 35.86 -7.92 -10.92
CA PRO A 21 34.55 -8.21 -11.49
C PRO A 21 34.60 -9.54 -12.26
N THR A 22 33.90 -10.55 -11.76
CA THR A 22 33.70 -11.88 -12.39
C THR A 22 32.80 -11.84 -13.64
N GLY A 23 32.46 -10.65 -14.13
CA GLY A 23 31.52 -10.41 -15.22
C GLY A 23 32.10 -10.36 -16.65
N THR A 24 31.30 -9.86 -17.60
CA THR A 24 31.67 -9.60 -19.00
C THR A 24 32.61 -8.41 -19.17
N GLY A 25 32.83 -7.63 -18.11
CA GLY A 25 33.49 -6.32 -18.16
C GLY A 25 32.55 -5.17 -18.57
N ILE A 26 31.28 -5.47 -18.87
CA ILE A 26 30.26 -4.46 -19.19
C ILE A 26 29.57 -4.05 -17.88
N ALA A 27 29.71 -2.78 -17.50
CA ALA A 27 29.00 -2.21 -16.36
C ALA A 27 27.50 -2.07 -16.68
N LEU A 28 26.65 -2.48 -15.75
CA LEU A 28 25.22 -2.26 -15.80
C LEU A 28 24.95 -0.77 -15.63
N ARG A 29 24.13 -0.19 -16.52
CA ARG A 29 23.68 1.20 -16.44
C ARG A 29 22.22 1.21 -16.10
N LEU A 30 21.82 2.09 -15.17
CA LEU A 30 20.41 2.30 -14.85
C LEU A 30 19.84 3.41 -15.73
N GLY A 31 18.65 3.17 -16.27
CA GLY A 31 17.86 4.12 -17.03
C GLY A 31 16.88 4.84 -16.11
N THR A 32 15.60 4.85 -16.49
CA THR A 32 14.55 5.34 -15.61
C THR A 32 14.33 4.34 -14.48
N VAL A 33 14.45 4.79 -13.24
CA VAL A 33 14.03 4.01 -12.08
C VAL A 33 12.83 4.69 -11.44
N SER A 34 11.70 4.01 -11.44
CA SER A 34 10.46 4.44 -10.83
C SER A 34 10.04 3.47 -9.73
N MET A 35 9.06 3.87 -8.94
CA MET A 35 8.34 2.99 -8.03
C MET A 35 7.09 2.50 -8.77
N GLU A 36 6.66 1.27 -8.52
CA GLU A 36 5.40 0.72 -9.02
C GLU A 36 4.26 1.70 -8.72
N ARG A 37 3.39 1.92 -9.71
CA ARG A 37 2.38 2.98 -9.82
C ARG A 37 1.52 3.24 -8.57
N GLY A 38 2.13 3.88 -7.57
CA GLY A 38 1.51 4.57 -6.45
C GLY A 38 1.89 6.04 -6.43
N GLY A 39 1.89 6.70 -7.60
CA GLY A 39 2.07 8.15 -7.76
C GLY A 39 0.96 9.01 -7.14
N LYS A 40 0.43 8.63 -5.97
CA LYS A 40 -0.34 9.47 -5.06
C LYS A 40 0.44 9.51 -3.75
N ALA A 41 0.71 10.70 -3.22
CA ALA A 41 1.42 10.82 -1.94
C ALA A 41 0.77 9.89 -0.90
N PRO A 42 1.52 9.18 -0.04
CA PRO A 42 0.95 8.79 1.23
C PRO A 42 0.62 10.11 1.93
N THR A 43 -0.64 10.50 1.89
CA THR A 43 -1.20 11.50 2.78
C THR A 43 -1.13 10.91 4.18
N ARG A 44 0.07 10.96 4.76
CA ARG A 44 0.43 10.27 5.99
C ARG A 44 1.45 11.15 6.70
N ALA A 45 0.95 12.26 7.21
CA ALA A 45 1.59 13.05 8.26
C ALA A 45 0.50 13.60 9.19
N SER A 46 0.90 13.97 10.41
CA SER A 46 0.05 14.62 11.41
C SER A 46 -0.58 15.94 10.94
N SER A 47 -0.13 16.48 9.81
CA SER A 47 -0.72 17.60 9.08
C SER A 47 -0.77 17.27 7.59
N ALA A 48 -1.86 17.61 6.91
CA ALA A 48 -2.06 17.35 5.48
C ALA A 48 -0.81 17.73 4.66
N ILE A 49 -0.14 16.73 4.08
CA ILE A 49 0.91 16.95 3.09
C ILE A 49 0.21 17.45 1.83
N THR A 50 0.21 18.76 1.61
CA THR A 50 -0.55 19.43 0.53
C THR A 50 0.16 19.39 -0.83
N THR A 51 1.37 18.82 -0.95
CA THR A 51 2.02 18.60 -2.25
C THR A 51 2.90 17.35 -2.25
N MET A 52 2.93 16.65 -3.40
CA MET A 52 3.70 15.43 -3.67
C MET A 52 5.23 15.61 -3.68
N SER A 53 5.77 16.72 -3.18
CA SER A 53 7.19 17.06 -3.30
C SER A 53 8.17 16.22 -2.45
N GLY A 54 7.73 15.10 -1.85
CA GLY A 54 8.52 14.32 -0.89
C GLY A 54 8.55 12.80 -1.09
N TRP A 55 7.87 12.25 -2.10
CA TRP A 55 7.76 10.79 -2.31
C TRP A 55 8.31 10.29 -3.65
N GLU A 56 9.28 11.02 -4.18
CA GLU A 56 10.13 10.58 -5.29
C GLU A 56 11.55 10.32 -4.76
N PHE A 57 12.36 9.60 -5.54
CA PHE A 57 13.78 9.53 -5.21
C PHE A 57 14.38 10.95 -5.15
N ALA A 58 15.21 11.27 -4.18
CA ALA A 58 15.88 12.56 -4.09
C ALA A 58 17.30 12.48 -4.63
N SER A 59 17.91 13.62 -4.98
CA SER A 59 19.34 13.63 -5.28
C SER A 59 20.13 13.12 -4.06
N GLY A 60 21.12 12.27 -4.31
CA GLY A 60 21.92 11.60 -3.29
C GLY A 60 21.26 10.38 -2.66
N ASP A 61 20.09 9.96 -3.14
CA ASP A 61 19.55 8.63 -2.83
C ASP A 61 20.43 7.52 -3.39
N LEU A 62 20.41 6.36 -2.74
CA LEU A 62 21.23 5.21 -3.10
C LEU A 62 20.35 3.99 -3.41
N LEU A 63 20.71 3.26 -4.46
CA LEU A 63 20.15 1.95 -4.81
C LEU A 63 21.23 0.89 -4.78
N ASN A 64 20.91 -0.24 -4.17
CA ASN A 64 21.73 -1.44 -4.21
C ASN A 64 21.33 -2.29 -5.42
N VAL A 65 22.30 -2.62 -6.26
CA VAL A 65 22.07 -3.37 -7.51
C VAL A 65 22.84 -4.67 -7.46
N TYR A 66 22.18 -5.76 -7.79
CA TYR A 66 22.76 -7.09 -7.84
C TYR A 66 22.54 -7.70 -9.21
N VAL A 67 23.57 -8.39 -9.71
CA VAL A 67 23.51 -9.15 -10.96
C VAL A 67 24.05 -10.54 -10.71
N GLN A 68 23.27 -11.54 -11.10
CA GLN A 68 23.62 -12.95 -10.98
C GLN A 68 23.31 -13.69 -12.28
N ALA A 69 24.00 -14.79 -12.55
CA ALA A 69 23.61 -15.68 -13.63
C ALA A 69 22.25 -16.32 -13.28
N THR A 70 21.29 -16.33 -14.21
CA THR A 70 19.97 -16.91 -13.92
C THR A 70 20.12 -18.36 -13.45
N GLY A 71 19.46 -18.72 -12.35
CA GLY A 71 19.47 -20.08 -11.81
C GLY A 71 20.70 -20.44 -10.96
N SER A 72 21.69 -19.55 -10.81
CA SER A 72 22.88 -19.81 -9.97
C SER A 72 22.63 -19.73 -8.46
N GLY A 73 21.58 -19.03 -8.03
CA GLY A 73 21.20 -18.84 -6.63
C GLY A 73 22.20 -18.03 -5.79
N THR A 74 23.32 -17.57 -6.38
CA THR A 74 24.38 -16.81 -5.68
C THR A 74 24.62 -15.49 -6.40
N GLN A 75 24.69 -14.40 -5.64
CA GLN A 75 25.00 -13.07 -6.17
C GLN A 75 26.43 -13.06 -6.73
N ALA A 76 26.58 -12.66 -8.00
CA ALA A 76 27.88 -12.71 -8.68
C ALA A 76 28.51 -11.32 -8.86
N SER A 77 27.72 -10.25 -8.89
CA SER A 77 28.19 -8.87 -8.89
C SER A 77 27.21 -7.95 -8.15
N LYS A 78 27.76 -6.97 -7.42
CA LYS A 78 26.99 -5.95 -6.71
C LYS A 78 27.49 -4.54 -7.01
N GLY A 79 26.61 -3.56 -6.90
CA GLY A 79 26.93 -2.15 -7.09
C GLY A 79 26.01 -1.23 -6.30
N VAL A 80 26.44 0.02 -6.12
CA VAL A 80 25.71 1.07 -5.40
C VAL A 80 25.60 2.29 -6.32
N TYR A 81 24.37 2.67 -6.64
CA TYR A 81 24.06 3.73 -7.59
C TYR A 81 23.44 4.92 -6.87
N SER A 82 23.92 6.12 -7.15
CA SER A 82 23.40 7.36 -6.59
C SER A 82 22.57 8.13 -7.59
N ARG A 83 21.47 8.74 -7.12
CA ARG A 83 20.65 9.64 -7.94
C ARG A 83 21.32 11.01 -8.06
N ASN A 84 21.66 11.41 -9.28
CA ASN A 84 22.26 12.70 -9.57
C ASN A 84 21.20 13.83 -9.56
N SER A 85 21.65 15.08 -9.60
CA SER A 85 20.76 16.26 -9.57
C SER A 85 19.91 16.43 -10.83
N THR A 86 20.28 15.76 -11.92
CA THR A 86 19.51 15.72 -13.18
C THR A 86 18.48 14.57 -13.23
N GLY A 87 18.37 13.80 -12.14
CA GLY A 87 17.40 12.71 -12.00
C GLY A 87 17.86 11.34 -12.50
N GLY A 88 19.07 11.24 -13.07
CA GLY A 88 19.68 9.99 -13.54
C GLY A 88 20.41 9.21 -12.44
N TRP A 89 20.74 7.96 -12.73
CA TRP A 89 21.39 7.04 -11.80
C TRP A 89 22.78 6.64 -12.27
N GLU A 90 23.77 6.85 -11.40
CA GLU A 90 25.18 6.58 -11.70
C GLU A 90 25.83 5.79 -10.55
N PRO A 91 26.79 4.88 -10.83
CA PRO A 91 27.57 4.26 -9.76
C PRO A 91 28.22 5.32 -8.87
N GLN A 92 28.15 5.16 -7.55
CA GLN A 92 28.71 6.13 -6.60
C GLN A 92 30.20 6.39 -6.85
N TYR A 93 30.93 5.34 -7.25
CA TYR A 93 32.30 5.37 -7.76
C TYR A 93 32.42 4.35 -8.90
N SER A 94 33.44 4.48 -9.75
CA SER A 94 33.69 3.51 -10.83
C SER A 94 33.85 2.06 -10.34
N THR A 95 34.33 1.87 -9.11
CA THR A 95 34.47 0.57 -8.43
C THR A 95 33.18 0.02 -7.83
N LYS A 96 32.09 0.81 -7.82
CA LYS A 96 30.77 0.44 -7.27
C LYS A 96 29.74 0.19 -8.37
N ALA A 97 30.15 0.00 -9.62
CA ALA A 97 29.25 -0.45 -10.67
C ALA A 97 28.99 -1.96 -10.52
N ALA A 98 27.74 -2.38 -10.74
CA ALA A 98 27.43 -3.79 -10.93
C ALA A 98 27.77 -4.18 -12.37
N TYR A 99 28.20 -5.43 -12.60
CA TYR A 99 28.63 -5.91 -13.91
C TYR A 99 27.77 -7.08 -14.37
N TRP A 100 27.46 -7.10 -15.66
CA TRP A 100 26.78 -8.23 -16.30
C TRP A 100 27.62 -9.51 -16.19
N GLN A 101 26.96 -10.64 -15.97
CA GLN A 101 27.62 -11.94 -15.93
C GLN A 101 27.81 -12.50 -17.34
N ARG A 102 28.81 -13.38 -17.51
CA ARG A 102 29.12 -14.03 -18.81
C ARG A 102 28.09 -15.09 -19.24
N SER A 103 27.00 -15.25 -18.48
CA SER A 103 25.91 -16.17 -18.78
C SER A 103 25.01 -15.65 -19.90
N THR A 104 24.28 -16.56 -20.53
CA THR A 104 23.28 -16.24 -21.56
C THR A 104 22.06 -15.51 -21.01
N GLY A 105 21.79 -15.62 -19.71
CA GLY A 105 20.74 -14.91 -18.98
C GLY A 105 21.22 -14.46 -17.60
N ASN A 106 20.81 -13.25 -17.21
CA ASN A 106 21.11 -12.65 -15.92
C ASN A 106 19.81 -12.37 -15.16
N THR A 107 19.83 -12.59 -13.85
CA THR A 107 18.85 -11.98 -12.95
C THR A 107 19.44 -10.67 -12.42
N VAL A 108 18.71 -9.58 -12.59
CA VAL A 108 19.04 -8.27 -12.04
C VAL A 108 18.04 -7.94 -10.95
N SER A 109 18.56 -7.53 -9.79
CA SER A 109 17.75 -6.98 -8.70
C SER A 109 18.19 -5.55 -8.38
N VAL A 110 17.22 -4.67 -8.12
CA VAL A 110 17.46 -3.27 -7.72
C VAL A 110 16.67 -2.99 -6.44
N LEU A 111 17.36 -2.55 -5.39
CA LEU A 111 16.81 -2.37 -4.06
C LEU A 111 16.89 -0.91 -3.62
N TRP A 112 15.75 -0.35 -3.23
CA TRP A 112 15.67 0.75 -2.27
C TRP A 112 15.56 0.12 -0.88
N GLY A 113 16.70 -0.25 -0.33
CA GLY A 113 16.77 -0.97 0.94
C GLY A 113 18.21 -1.25 1.36
N PRO A 114 18.43 -1.83 2.55
CA PRO A 114 19.76 -2.19 3.00
C PRO A 114 20.40 -3.27 2.12
N GLU A 115 21.73 -3.30 2.10
CA GLU A 115 22.49 -4.38 1.45
C GLU A 115 22.17 -5.73 2.10
N ALA A 116 22.37 -6.82 1.36
CA ALA A 116 22.33 -8.19 1.90
C ALA A 116 23.65 -8.54 2.61
N ASP A 117 24.03 -7.72 3.58
CA ASP A 117 25.28 -7.82 4.35
C ASP A 117 25.11 -8.54 5.70
N GLY A 118 23.88 -9.00 6.00
CA GLY A 118 23.53 -9.64 7.27
C GLY A 118 23.34 -8.68 8.44
N LYS A 119 23.44 -7.36 8.22
CA LYS A 119 23.18 -6.36 9.26
C LYS A 119 21.70 -6.31 9.62
N VAL A 120 21.43 -6.18 10.92
CA VAL A 120 20.08 -6.03 11.46
C VAL A 120 19.66 -4.56 11.44
N TYR A 121 18.43 -4.34 10.99
CA TYR A 121 17.77 -3.03 10.98
C TYR A 121 16.45 -3.12 11.73
N HIS A 122 16.02 -2.01 12.32
CA HIS A 122 14.78 -1.94 13.11
C HIS A 122 13.71 -1.11 12.44
N LEU A 123 12.45 -1.54 12.60
CA LEU A 123 11.28 -0.69 12.37
C LEU A 123 11.14 0.30 13.54
N PRO A 124 10.47 1.46 13.37
CA PRO A 124 10.29 2.41 14.46
C PRO A 124 9.34 1.87 15.54
N ASP A 125 9.38 2.43 16.74
CA ASP A 125 8.40 2.13 17.81
C ASP A 125 7.06 2.82 17.56
N SER A 126 7.07 3.90 16.79
CA SER A 126 5.89 4.67 16.41
C SER A 126 6.11 5.28 15.04
N TYR A 127 5.09 5.21 14.18
CA TYR A 127 5.04 6.03 12.97
C TYR A 127 4.43 7.42 13.24
N ASP A 128 3.81 7.61 14.42
CA ASP A 128 3.17 8.86 14.85
C ASP A 128 4.11 9.77 15.65
N ALA A 129 5.35 9.33 15.91
CA ALA A 129 6.40 10.11 16.54
C ALA A 129 7.75 9.87 15.86
N LEU A 130 8.60 10.89 15.80
CA LEU A 130 9.96 10.71 15.32
C LEU A 130 10.77 9.85 16.30
N PRO A 131 11.59 8.90 15.79
CA PRO A 131 12.41 8.07 16.65
C PRO A 131 13.49 8.88 17.38
N GLY A 132 13.80 8.47 18.62
CA GLY A 132 14.94 8.98 19.38
C GLY A 132 16.29 8.59 18.76
N SER A 133 17.40 9.08 19.31
CA SER A 133 18.76 8.83 18.79
C SER A 133 19.08 7.35 18.65
N ASP A 134 18.70 6.56 19.65
CA ASP A 134 19.08 5.14 19.75
C ASP A 134 18.34 4.31 18.70
N MET A 135 17.03 4.54 18.56
CA MET A 135 16.23 3.91 17.50
C MET A 135 16.70 4.36 16.12
N LYS A 136 16.97 5.66 15.92
CA LYS A 136 17.52 6.17 14.65
C LYS A 136 18.78 5.43 14.25
N ALA A 137 19.75 5.23 15.14
CA ALA A 137 21.00 4.55 14.82
C ALA A 137 20.79 3.08 14.35
N LYS A 138 19.68 2.45 14.72
CA LYS A 138 19.30 1.08 14.34
C LYS A 138 18.45 1.01 13.07
N MET A 139 17.95 2.12 12.55
CA MET A 139 17.11 2.16 11.35
C MET A 139 17.93 2.22 10.07
N TRP A 140 17.39 1.64 9.00
CA TRP A 140 17.98 1.81 7.67
C TRP A 140 17.84 3.28 7.20
N ASN A 141 18.89 3.79 6.58
CA ASN A 141 18.95 5.14 6.01
C ASN A 141 18.56 6.29 6.98
N TYR A 142 18.83 6.11 8.28
CA TYR A 142 18.34 7.01 9.33
C TYR A 142 18.74 8.49 9.16
N THR A 143 19.87 8.76 8.49
CA THR A 143 20.34 10.13 8.21
C THR A 143 19.38 10.91 7.32
N LYS A 144 18.52 10.22 6.56
CA LYS A 144 17.46 10.82 5.73
C LYS A 144 16.13 10.93 6.47
N CYS A 145 15.96 10.24 7.61
CA CYS A 145 14.71 10.23 8.39
C CYS A 145 14.63 11.42 9.35
N THR A 146 14.60 12.63 8.76
CA THR A 146 14.68 13.90 9.50
C THR A 146 13.33 14.50 9.88
N ASN A 147 12.24 14.04 9.25
CA ASN A 147 10.88 14.51 9.48
C ASN A 147 9.86 13.38 9.24
N PHE A 148 8.59 13.63 9.57
CA PHE A 148 7.51 12.63 9.46
C PHE A 148 7.30 12.14 8.02
N ALA A 149 7.41 13.03 7.03
CA ALA A 149 7.27 12.67 5.61
C ALA A 149 8.36 11.68 5.15
N ASN A 150 9.57 11.82 5.68
CA ASN A 150 10.69 10.94 5.37
C ASN A 150 10.71 9.65 6.22
N LEU A 151 10.11 9.63 7.40
CA LEU A 151 10.07 8.45 8.26
C LEU A 151 9.40 7.26 7.55
N TRP A 152 8.24 7.50 6.93
CA TRP A 152 7.55 6.47 6.15
C TRP A 152 8.41 5.97 4.99
N ARG A 153 8.99 6.89 4.21
CA ARG A 153 9.86 6.60 3.07
C ARG A 153 11.13 5.82 3.44
N CYS A 154 11.69 6.06 4.63
CA CYS A 154 12.81 5.29 5.15
C CYS A 154 12.45 3.86 5.55
N CYS A 155 11.18 3.61 5.89
CA CYS A 155 10.72 2.29 6.32
C CYS A 155 10.10 1.49 5.18
N ASP A 156 9.76 2.15 4.07
CA ASP A 156 9.18 1.55 2.88
C ASP A 156 10.27 1.03 1.94
N LEU A 157 10.62 -0.24 2.12
CA LEU A 157 11.61 -0.92 1.29
C LEU A 157 11.01 -1.31 -0.06
N LEU A 158 11.77 -1.12 -1.13
CA LEU A 158 11.32 -1.42 -2.49
C LEU A 158 12.30 -2.36 -3.20
N HIS A 159 11.77 -3.20 -4.08
CA HIS A 159 12.54 -4.18 -4.84
C HIS A 159 12.00 -4.33 -6.26
N TYR A 160 12.92 -4.32 -7.22
CA TYR A 160 12.69 -4.77 -8.59
C TYR A 160 13.53 -6.02 -8.83
N GLN A 161 12.98 -7.00 -9.54
CA GLN A 161 13.72 -8.15 -10.03
C GLN A 161 13.23 -8.57 -11.41
N ALA A 162 14.17 -8.84 -12.31
CA ALA A 162 13.90 -9.46 -13.60
C ALA A 162 14.97 -10.49 -13.93
N ALA A 163 14.55 -11.59 -14.55
CA ALA A 163 15.40 -12.72 -14.90
C ALA A 163 15.60 -12.80 -16.42
N ASP A 164 16.59 -13.60 -16.83
CA ASP A 164 16.89 -13.91 -18.23
C ASP A 164 17.19 -12.69 -19.10
N ILE A 165 17.77 -11.65 -18.48
CA ILE A 165 18.23 -10.47 -19.19
C ILE A 165 19.62 -10.77 -19.80
N PRO A 166 19.79 -10.64 -21.13
CA PRO A 166 21.11 -10.76 -21.75
C PRO A 166 22.00 -9.58 -21.35
N ALA A 167 23.31 -9.81 -21.28
CA ALA A 167 24.26 -8.72 -21.08
C ALA A 167 24.11 -7.68 -22.20
N GLN A 168 23.97 -6.40 -21.83
CA GLN A 168 23.67 -5.32 -22.77
C GLN A 168 24.38 -4.01 -22.41
N ASN A 169 24.68 -3.20 -23.42
CA ASN A 169 25.31 -1.88 -23.25
C ASN A 169 24.29 -0.73 -23.10
N THR A 170 23.00 -1.05 -23.19
CA THR A 170 21.88 -0.13 -22.98
C THR A 170 21.53 -0.02 -21.49
N ALA A 171 20.92 1.10 -21.13
CA ALA A 171 20.46 1.31 -19.76
C ALA A 171 19.23 0.44 -19.45
N LEU A 172 19.21 -0.17 -18.27
CA LEU A 172 18.07 -0.93 -17.74
C LEU A 172 17.16 0.02 -16.97
N SER A 173 15.91 0.15 -17.41
CA SER A 173 14.87 0.82 -16.61
C SER A 173 14.22 -0.19 -15.66
N ALA A 174 13.89 0.25 -14.45
CA ALA A 174 13.34 -0.58 -13.39
C ALA A 174 12.16 0.12 -12.73
N GLU A 175 11.10 -0.63 -12.47
CA GLU A 175 9.94 -0.18 -11.69
C GLU A 175 9.91 -1.02 -10.40
N LEU A 176 10.19 -0.39 -9.25
CA LEU A 176 10.36 -1.09 -7.99
C LEU A 176 9.02 -1.26 -7.26
N SER A 177 8.71 -2.49 -6.88
CA SER A 177 7.54 -2.84 -6.08
C SER A 177 7.81 -2.75 -4.59
N HIS A 178 6.76 -2.57 -3.77
CA HIS A 178 6.87 -2.52 -2.32
C HIS A 178 7.19 -3.90 -1.73
N SER A 179 8.31 -3.98 -0.98
CA SER A 179 8.73 -5.19 -0.26
C SER A 179 8.08 -5.32 1.12
N MET A 180 7.50 -4.24 1.63
CA MET A 180 6.79 -4.21 2.91
C MET A 180 5.31 -4.53 2.71
N ALA A 181 4.62 -4.88 3.79
CA ALA A 181 3.17 -4.89 3.84
C ALA A 181 2.66 -3.62 4.53
N GLN A 182 1.46 -3.16 4.19
CA GLN A 182 0.85 -2.02 4.81
C GLN A 182 -0.33 -2.47 5.70
N LEU A 183 -0.45 -1.87 6.89
CA LEU A 183 -1.61 -1.98 7.76
C LEU A 183 -2.42 -0.69 7.68
N CYS A 184 -3.72 -0.82 7.42
CA CYS A 184 -4.64 0.28 7.19
C CYS A 184 -5.84 0.11 8.12
N VAL A 185 -5.86 0.85 9.23
CA VAL A 185 -6.92 0.76 10.23
C VAL A 185 -7.83 1.97 10.11
N GLU A 186 -9.12 1.76 9.88
CA GLU A 186 -10.14 2.80 9.95
C GLU A 186 -11.03 2.52 11.15
N LEU A 187 -11.13 3.49 12.06
CA LEU A 187 -12.00 3.37 13.22
C LEU A 187 -13.39 3.95 12.95
N THR A 188 -14.41 3.39 13.58
CA THR A 188 -15.76 3.97 13.62
C THR A 188 -16.30 3.88 15.04
N ALA A 189 -17.03 4.89 15.49
CA ALA A 189 -17.71 4.85 16.77
C ALA A 189 -18.86 3.83 16.74
N GLY A 190 -18.99 3.06 17.82
CA GLY A 190 -20.09 2.15 18.05
C GLY A 190 -20.82 2.45 19.36
N LYS A 191 -21.44 1.44 19.96
CA LYS A 191 -22.34 1.64 21.10
C LYS A 191 -21.61 2.28 22.28
N GLY A 192 -22.08 3.48 22.65
CA GLY A 192 -21.55 4.25 23.77
C GLY A 192 -20.24 5.00 23.46
N MET A 193 -19.74 4.95 22.24
CA MET A 193 -18.62 5.80 21.80
C MET A 193 -19.17 6.90 20.93
N THR A 194 -18.59 8.09 21.02
CA THR A 194 -18.81 9.16 20.05
C THR A 194 -17.70 9.15 19.01
N GLU A 195 -17.93 9.77 17.86
CA GLU A 195 -16.88 9.94 16.85
C GLU A 195 -15.72 10.77 17.40
N ASP A 196 -16.01 11.78 18.22
CA ASP A 196 -14.99 12.62 18.86
C ASP A 196 -14.12 11.82 19.84
N ASP A 197 -14.71 10.87 20.59
CA ASP A 197 -13.94 9.95 21.43
C ASP A 197 -12.94 9.16 20.56
N VAL A 198 -13.43 8.57 19.47
CA VAL A 198 -12.61 7.73 18.58
C VAL A 198 -11.56 8.53 17.81
N LYS A 199 -11.83 9.80 17.48
CA LYS A 199 -10.83 10.71 16.92
C LYS A 199 -9.65 10.92 17.86
N THR A 200 -9.81 10.83 19.18
CA THR A 200 -8.67 10.94 20.11
C THR A 200 -7.84 9.65 20.24
N ALA A 201 -8.22 8.59 19.52
CA ALA A 201 -7.59 7.28 19.68
C ALA A 201 -6.10 7.28 19.31
N THR A 202 -5.30 6.60 20.13
CA THR A 202 -3.99 6.09 19.74
C THR A 202 -4.10 4.62 19.39
N VAL A 203 -3.68 4.24 18.18
CA VAL A 203 -3.77 2.86 17.67
C VAL A 203 -2.39 2.23 17.62
N SER A 204 -2.26 0.99 18.07
CA SER A 204 -1.01 0.23 17.98
C SER A 204 -1.26 -1.20 17.51
N ILE A 205 -0.39 -1.71 16.64
CA ILE A 205 -0.31 -3.13 16.32
C ILE A 205 0.50 -3.80 17.43
N LEU A 206 0.01 -4.92 17.93
CA LEU A 206 0.64 -5.67 19.02
C LEU A 206 1.52 -6.78 18.47
N GLY A 207 2.71 -6.92 19.05
CA GLY A 207 3.64 -8.02 18.73
C GLY A 207 4.04 -8.09 17.25
N ALA A 208 4.12 -6.98 16.55
CA ALA A 208 4.66 -6.92 15.18
C ALA A 208 6.18 -7.21 15.19
N TYR A 209 6.72 -7.81 14.14
CA TYR A 209 8.17 -7.99 14.00
C TYR A 209 8.88 -6.62 14.06
N GLY A 210 9.83 -6.48 14.98
CA GLY A 210 10.47 -5.20 15.28
C GLY A 210 11.74 -4.93 14.48
N CYS A 211 12.26 -5.93 13.79
CA CYS A 211 13.57 -5.90 13.13
C CYS A 211 13.61 -6.83 11.91
N TYR A 212 14.55 -6.55 11.01
CA TYR A 212 14.76 -7.32 9.78
C TYR A 212 16.21 -7.30 9.31
N THR A 213 16.52 -8.26 8.44
CA THR A 213 17.72 -8.30 7.59
C THR A 213 17.27 -8.40 6.13
N THR A 214 18.16 -8.10 5.18
CA THR A 214 17.93 -8.42 3.76
C THR A 214 18.39 -9.86 3.50
N ASP A 215 17.50 -10.74 3.04
CA ASP A 215 17.84 -12.13 2.72
C ASP A 215 18.81 -12.20 1.53
N ALA A 216 19.90 -12.95 1.67
CA ALA A 216 20.96 -12.99 0.66
C ALA A 216 20.54 -13.66 -0.66
N THR A 217 19.49 -14.46 -0.66
CA THR A 217 19.04 -15.17 -1.87
C THR A 217 17.91 -14.42 -2.58
N SER A 218 16.85 -14.12 -1.83
CA SER A 218 15.65 -13.48 -2.35
C SER A 218 15.76 -11.96 -2.42
N LEU A 219 16.70 -11.35 -1.70
CA LEU A 219 16.88 -9.90 -1.60
C LEU A 219 15.63 -9.18 -1.05
N GLN A 220 14.81 -9.90 -0.29
CA GLN A 220 13.62 -9.38 0.38
C GLN A 220 13.89 -9.20 1.88
N PRO A 221 13.16 -8.31 2.57
CA PRO A 221 13.26 -8.17 4.02
C PRO A 221 12.70 -9.41 4.72
N VAL A 222 13.45 -9.93 5.69
CA VAL A 222 13.07 -11.07 6.51
C VAL A 222 13.24 -10.70 7.98
N ALA A 223 12.30 -11.14 8.81
CA ALA A 223 12.31 -10.85 10.25
C ALA A 223 13.61 -11.35 10.91
N CYS A 224 14.22 -10.49 11.71
CA CYS A 224 15.44 -10.85 12.44
C CYS A 224 15.10 -11.79 13.61
N GLN A 225 15.98 -12.75 13.88
CA GLN A 225 15.75 -13.76 14.93
C GLN A 225 16.13 -13.25 16.34
N ALA A 226 17.04 -12.28 16.43
CA ALA A 226 17.34 -11.50 17.64
C ALA A 226 17.99 -10.16 17.25
N GLU A 227 18.14 -9.27 18.24
CA GLU A 227 18.88 -8.01 18.09
C GLU A 227 20.33 -8.23 17.61
N ASP A 228 20.88 -9.43 17.84
CA ASP A 228 22.12 -9.93 17.25
C ASP A 228 21.87 -11.15 16.35
N ALA A 229 22.42 -11.14 15.13
CA ALA A 229 22.12 -12.08 14.04
C ALA A 229 22.40 -13.58 14.29
N THR A 230 22.91 -13.96 15.48
CA THR A 230 23.37 -15.33 15.80
C THR A 230 22.41 -16.13 16.70
N ALA A 231 21.25 -15.59 17.06
CA ALA A 231 20.33 -16.30 17.97
C ALA A 231 19.40 -17.29 17.25
N THR A 232 19.15 -18.43 17.89
CA THR A 232 18.24 -19.50 17.42
C THR A 232 16.82 -19.39 17.99
N SER A 233 16.37 -18.18 18.35
CA SER A 233 15.08 -17.90 19.00
C SER A 233 14.02 -17.41 18.02
N SER A 234 12.76 -17.36 18.48
CA SER A 234 11.66 -16.72 17.75
C SER A 234 11.98 -15.27 17.37
N PRO A 235 11.47 -14.76 16.23
CA PRO A 235 11.72 -13.40 15.78
C PRO A 235 11.36 -12.36 16.84
N THR A 236 12.12 -11.27 16.90
CA THR A 236 11.89 -10.20 17.87
C THR A 236 10.61 -9.44 17.52
N THR A 237 9.68 -9.36 18.46
CA THR A 237 8.40 -8.66 18.30
C THR A 237 8.28 -7.47 19.25
N LYS A 238 7.50 -6.46 18.84
CA LYS A 238 7.18 -5.29 19.66
C LYS A 238 5.83 -4.70 19.25
N ASP A 239 5.31 -3.85 20.12
CA ASP A 239 4.15 -3.03 19.79
C ASP A 239 4.63 -1.82 18.96
N ILE A 240 3.89 -1.50 17.90
CA ILE A 240 4.20 -0.34 17.05
C ILE A 240 2.98 0.57 17.01
N THR A 241 3.15 1.83 17.38
CA THR A 241 2.10 2.84 17.25
C THR A 241 1.93 3.23 15.79
N LEU A 242 0.69 3.17 15.31
CA LEU A 242 0.33 3.52 13.94
C LEU A 242 0.29 5.05 13.81
N LEU A 243 0.70 5.53 12.64
CA LEU A 243 0.58 6.92 12.23
C LEU A 243 -0.88 7.27 12.01
N LYS A 244 -1.35 8.32 12.69
CA LYS A 244 -2.67 8.87 12.49
C LYS A 244 -2.65 9.83 11.30
N ASN A 245 -3.63 9.71 10.40
CA ASN A 245 -3.69 10.51 9.19
C ASN A 245 -4.26 11.92 9.43
N GLY A 246 -3.59 12.70 10.26
CA GLY A 246 -4.03 14.02 10.69
C GLY A 246 -4.98 13.99 11.89
N ASP A 247 -5.07 15.13 12.58
CA ASP A 247 -5.66 15.21 13.93
C ASP A 247 -7.14 14.83 14.02
N THR A 248 -7.90 14.98 12.94
CA THR A 248 -9.35 14.67 12.90
C THR A 248 -9.66 13.33 12.21
N SER A 249 -8.64 12.61 11.75
CA SER A 249 -8.84 11.38 10.98
C SER A 249 -9.05 10.16 11.86
N LEU A 250 -9.89 9.26 11.36
CA LEU A 250 -10.14 7.94 11.93
C LEU A 250 -9.19 6.88 11.35
N LYS A 251 -8.37 7.25 10.37
CA LYS A 251 -7.47 6.35 9.65
C LYS A 251 -6.07 6.36 10.24
N HIS A 252 -5.53 5.16 10.41
CA HIS A 252 -4.24 4.89 11.02
C HIS A 252 -3.44 3.90 10.19
N TYR A 253 -2.13 4.06 10.18
CA TYR A 253 -1.27 3.34 9.26
C TYR A 253 0.04 2.86 9.88
N ALA A 254 0.51 1.70 9.45
CA ALA A 254 1.87 1.23 9.72
C ALA A 254 2.41 0.42 8.55
N LEU A 255 3.73 0.38 8.42
CA LEU A 255 4.40 -0.63 7.61
C LEU A 255 4.77 -1.82 8.50
N LEU A 256 4.49 -3.01 7.99
CA LEU A 256 4.75 -4.29 8.62
C LEU A 256 5.68 -5.11 7.75
N LEU A 257 6.48 -5.97 8.38
CA LEU A 257 7.17 -7.03 7.65
C LEU A 257 6.13 -8.03 7.11
N PRO A 258 6.27 -8.46 5.84
CA PRO A 258 5.34 -9.41 5.26
C PRO A 258 5.50 -10.79 5.92
N ARG A 259 4.51 -11.67 5.71
CA ARG A 259 4.51 -13.08 6.15
C ARG A 259 4.41 -13.32 7.67
N GLN A 260 4.38 -12.27 8.49
CA GLN A 260 4.06 -12.42 9.90
C GLN A 260 2.63 -12.94 10.07
N VAL A 261 2.42 -13.97 10.90
CA VAL A 261 1.10 -14.48 11.23
C VAL A 261 0.60 -13.85 12.52
N PHE A 262 -0.54 -13.16 12.47
CA PHE A 262 -1.31 -12.72 13.63
C PHE A 262 -2.42 -13.74 13.90
N PRO A 263 -2.35 -14.51 15.00
CA PRO A 263 -3.29 -15.60 15.24
C PRO A 263 -4.65 -15.09 15.71
N SER A 264 -5.73 -15.81 15.37
CA SER A 264 -7.09 -15.50 15.87
C SER A 264 -7.28 -15.68 17.38
N SER A 265 -6.32 -16.32 18.05
CA SER A 265 -6.28 -16.45 19.51
C SER A 265 -5.60 -15.26 20.21
N GLY A 266 -4.96 -14.37 19.46
CA GLY A 266 -4.14 -13.27 19.98
C GLY A 266 -4.72 -11.90 19.67
N ARG A 267 -4.59 -10.96 20.61
CA ARG A 267 -4.93 -9.55 20.37
C ARG A 267 -3.98 -9.00 19.32
N MET A 268 -4.52 -8.37 18.28
CA MET A 268 -3.75 -7.80 17.19
C MET A 268 -3.66 -6.29 17.30
N ILE A 269 -4.77 -5.59 17.52
CA ILE A 269 -4.78 -4.13 17.59
C ILE A 269 -5.13 -3.68 19.01
N LYS A 270 -4.37 -2.74 19.54
CA LYS A 270 -4.68 -1.97 20.75
C LYS A 270 -5.14 -0.58 20.36
N ILE A 271 -6.26 -0.13 20.92
CA ILE A 271 -6.83 1.20 20.73
C ILE A 271 -6.95 1.84 22.10
N SER A 272 -6.32 3.00 22.30
CA SER A 272 -6.36 3.74 23.57
C SER A 272 -7.13 5.04 23.38
N ILE A 273 -8.19 5.26 24.16
CA ILE A 273 -9.05 6.45 24.11
C ILE A 273 -9.22 6.96 25.54
N GLY A 274 -8.65 8.12 25.87
CA GLY A 274 -8.57 8.61 27.24
C GLY A 274 -7.90 7.57 28.17
N SER A 275 -8.59 7.16 29.23
CA SER A 275 -8.12 6.08 30.12
C SER A 275 -8.57 4.68 29.68
N GLY A 276 -9.39 4.57 28.63
CA GLY A 276 -9.91 3.31 28.11
C GLY A 276 -8.91 2.61 27.19
N ILE A 277 -8.83 1.28 27.30
CA ILE A 277 -8.01 0.45 26.43
C ILE A 277 -8.89 -0.65 25.83
N TYR A 278 -8.90 -0.71 24.51
CA TYR A 278 -9.72 -1.60 23.71
C TYR A 278 -8.82 -2.47 22.84
N TYR A 279 -9.25 -3.70 22.58
CA TYR A 279 -8.47 -4.65 21.79
C TYR A 279 -9.33 -5.27 20.70
N TYR A 280 -8.75 -5.39 19.52
CA TYR A 280 -9.27 -6.21 18.44
C TYR A 280 -8.46 -7.51 18.35
N THR A 281 -9.18 -8.62 18.32
CA THR A 281 -8.66 -9.96 18.05
C THR A 281 -9.23 -10.42 16.71
N PRO A 282 -8.39 -10.87 15.76
CA PRO A 282 -8.86 -11.38 14.48
C PRO A 282 -9.75 -12.60 14.64
N THR A 283 -10.75 -12.75 13.76
CA THR A 283 -11.61 -13.96 13.76
C THR A 283 -10.95 -15.16 13.10
N GLY A 284 -9.98 -14.92 12.21
CA GLY A 284 -9.10 -15.91 11.58
C GLY A 284 -7.66 -15.42 11.61
N ASN A 285 -6.70 -16.31 11.34
CA ASN A 285 -5.30 -15.91 11.24
C ASN A 285 -5.11 -14.89 10.10
N VAL A 286 -4.37 -13.82 10.36
CA VAL A 286 -4.12 -12.75 9.40
C VAL A 286 -2.63 -12.70 9.07
N THR A 287 -2.31 -12.66 7.78
CA THR A 287 -0.93 -12.60 7.29
C THR A 287 -0.78 -11.43 6.32
N PRO A 288 -0.09 -10.33 6.69
CA PRO A 288 0.18 -9.23 5.78
C PRO A 288 1.02 -9.68 4.59
N THR A 289 0.65 -9.20 3.40
CA THR A 289 1.30 -9.54 2.13
C THR A 289 2.08 -8.34 1.63
N ALA A 290 3.29 -8.57 1.12
CA ALA A 290 4.12 -7.51 0.54
C ALA A 290 3.37 -6.84 -0.63
N GLY A 291 3.49 -5.52 -0.75
CA GLY A 291 2.78 -4.76 -1.79
C GLY A 291 1.28 -4.59 -1.58
N ASN A 292 0.74 -5.05 -0.44
CA ASN A 292 -0.69 -4.95 -0.15
C ASN A 292 -0.99 -4.16 1.12
N CYS A 293 -2.17 -3.54 1.14
CA CYS A 293 -2.77 -2.93 2.31
C CYS A 293 -3.76 -3.90 2.95
N LEU A 294 -3.47 -4.30 4.19
CA LEU A 294 -4.40 -5.00 5.08
C LEU A 294 -5.35 -3.96 5.69
N ASN A 295 -6.56 -3.90 5.14
CA ASN A 295 -7.61 -3.02 5.59
C ASN A 295 -8.37 -3.64 6.75
N LEU A 296 -8.39 -2.95 7.88
CA LEU A 296 -9.20 -3.25 9.06
C LEU A 296 -10.14 -2.08 9.31
N LYS A 297 -11.43 -2.26 9.03
CA LYS A 297 -12.45 -1.32 9.46
C LYS A 297 -13.01 -1.80 10.80
N LEU A 298 -12.72 -1.06 11.87
CA LEU A 298 -12.99 -1.48 13.24
C LEU A 298 -14.01 -0.55 13.90
N GLN A 299 -15.11 -1.12 14.38
CA GLN A 299 -16.07 -0.42 15.23
C GLN A 299 -15.66 -0.55 16.69
N VAL A 300 -15.54 0.58 17.38
CA VAL A 300 -15.18 0.64 18.80
C VAL A 300 -16.42 0.94 19.64
N ASP A 301 -16.82 -0.02 20.46
CA ASP A 301 -17.85 0.13 21.48
C ASP A 301 -17.20 0.38 22.85
N LYS A 302 -17.98 0.84 23.85
CA LYS A 302 -17.47 0.93 25.24
C LYS A 302 -16.99 -0.41 25.83
N THR A 303 -17.40 -1.54 25.26
CA THR A 303 -17.15 -2.87 25.81
C THR A 303 -16.35 -3.80 24.89
N ALA A 304 -16.23 -3.48 23.60
CA ALA A 304 -15.65 -4.38 22.61
C ALA A 304 -15.15 -3.62 21.37
N VAL A 305 -14.35 -4.30 20.55
CA VAL A 305 -13.99 -3.84 19.19
C VAL A 305 -14.40 -4.91 18.20
N ASN A 306 -15.22 -4.53 17.23
CA ASN A 306 -15.74 -5.43 16.20
C ASN A 306 -15.16 -5.07 14.84
N ALA A 307 -14.77 -6.06 14.03
CA ALA A 307 -14.41 -5.78 12.64
C ALA A 307 -15.67 -5.67 11.78
N LEU A 308 -15.83 -4.54 11.11
CA LEU A 308 -16.84 -4.32 10.07
C LEU A 308 -16.35 -4.83 8.71
N ASN A 309 -15.05 -4.75 8.45
CA ASN A 309 -14.42 -5.28 7.26
C ASN A 309 -12.96 -5.66 7.54
N VAL A 310 -12.53 -6.79 6.97
CA VAL A 310 -11.13 -7.22 6.90
C VAL A 310 -10.86 -7.62 5.45
N SER A 311 -9.99 -6.90 4.77
CA SER A 311 -9.67 -7.18 3.36
C SER A 311 -8.22 -6.88 3.05
N SER A 312 -7.65 -7.60 2.09
CA SER A 312 -6.35 -7.27 1.50
C SER A 312 -6.58 -6.68 0.12
N THR A 313 -5.99 -5.53 -0.15
CA THR A 313 -6.05 -4.83 -1.44
C THR A 313 -4.64 -4.49 -1.91
N GLY A 314 -4.49 -4.05 -3.16
CA GLY A 314 -3.21 -3.51 -3.64
C GLY A 314 -2.76 -2.29 -2.82
N TRP A 315 -1.47 -1.96 -2.91
CA TRP A 315 -0.82 -0.89 -2.14
C TRP A 315 -1.58 0.45 -2.17
N ASP A 316 -2.16 0.79 -3.33
CA ASP A 316 -2.80 2.08 -3.61
C ASP A 316 -4.33 2.07 -3.55
N SER A 317 -4.95 1.05 -2.96
CA SER A 317 -6.41 1.07 -2.77
C SER A 317 -6.80 2.35 -2.02
N GLU A 318 -7.59 3.19 -2.67
CA GLU A 318 -7.60 4.62 -2.43
C GLU A 318 -7.70 5.03 -0.96
N VAL A 319 -6.70 5.79 -0.49
CA VAL A 319 -6.99 6.88 0.44
C VAL A 319 -7.68 7.94 -0.40
N THR A 320 -9.00 7.87 -0.51
CA THR A 320 -9.77 9.07 -0.85
C THR A 320 -9.51 10.06 0.27
N THR A 321 -8.55 10.96 0.06
CA THR A 321 -8.66 12.29 0.64
C THR A 321 -9.83 12.93 -0.09
N GLY A 322 -11.04 12.68 0.41
CA GLY A 322 -12.03 13.74 0.33
C GLY A 322 -11.34 14.98 0.90
N GLU A 323 -11.44 16.11 0.21
CA GLU A 323 -11.16 17.38 0.84
C GLU A 323 -11.81 17.40 2.24
N PRO A 324 -11.20 18.08 3.23
CA PRO A 324 -11.89 18.29 4.49
C PRO A 324 -13.30 18.80 4.14
N PRO A 325 -14.37 18.24 4.74
CA PRO A 325 -15.67 18.85 4.57
C PRO A 325 -15.53 20.28 5.07
N THR A 326 -15.47 21.22 4.13
CA THR A 326 -15.93 22.57 4.40
C THR A 326 -17.29 22.38 5.04
N MET A 327 -17.54 23.05 6.17
CA MET A 327 -18.77 22.92 6.94
C MET A 327 -19.98 23.15 6.04
N ASP A 328 -20.50 22.08 5.42
CA ASP A 328 -21.80 22.05 4.77
C ASP A 328 -22.22 20.60 4.44
N GLY A 329 -23.28 20.16 5.11
CA GLY A 329 -24.03 18.93 4.83
C GLY A 329 -23.54 17.69 5.56
N GLU A 330 -24.26 17.30 6.62
CA GLU A 330 -24.19 15.99 7.27
C GLU A 330 -24.48 14.87 6.25
N VAL A 331 -23.57 13.90 6.09
CA VAL A 331 -23.80 12.73 5.21
C VAL A 331 -24.77 11.79 5.92
N THR A 332 -25.96 11.60 5.36
CA THR A 332 -26.93 10.64 5.89
C THR A 332 -26.46 9.22 5.58
N VAL A 333 -26.47 8.31 6.55
CA VAL A 333 -26.04 6.91 6.36
C VAL A 333 -27.21 5.95 6.56
N ILE A 334 -27.48 5.11 5.55
CA ILE A 334 -28.51 4.06 5.60
C ILE A 334 -27.82 2.70 5.51
N ASN A 335 -28.00 1.86 6.51
CA ASN A 335 -27.58 0.47 6.45
C ASN A 335 -28.76 -0.41 5.99
N ASN A 336 -28.76 -0.79 4.72
CA ASN A 336 -29.78 -1.66 4.15
C ASN A 336 -29.43 -3.13 4.43
N ILE A 337 -30.02 -3.70 5.48
CA ILE A 337 -29.71 -5.06 5.95
C ILE A 337 -30.29 -6.11 4.99
N THR A 338 -31.45 -5.82 4.39
CA THR A 338 -32.17 -6.73 3.50
C THR A 338 -32.27 -6.11 2.11
N ALA A 339 -31.74 -6.79 1.10
CA ALA A 339 -31.90 -6.36 -0.29
C ALA A 339 -33.39 -6.27 -0.67
N GLY A 340 -33.75 -5.22 -1.40
CA GLY A 340 -35.12 -4.88 -1.81
C GLY A 340 -35.92 -4.09 -0.77
N SER A 341 -35.34 -3.77 0.39
CA SER A 341 -36.02 -3.07 1.48
C SER A 341 -35.55 -1.63 1.73
N LEU A 342 -34.75 -1.06 0.82
CA LEU A 342 -34.18 0.27 0.97
C LEU A 342 -35.29 1.31 1.10
N SER A 343 -35.32 1.98 2.26
CA SER A 343 -36.22 3.09 2.52
C SER A 343 -35.42 4.37 2.71
N LEU A 344 -35.73 5.38 1.90
CA LEU A 344 -35.09 6.69 2.00
C LEU A 344 -35.78 7.55 3.07
N PRO A 345 -35.04 8.37 3.84
CA PRO A 345 -35.61 9.28 4.80
C PRO A 345 -36.70 10.17 4.20
N ALA A 346 -37.79 10.36 4.94
CA ALA A 346 -38.90 11.20 4.50
C ALA A 346 -38.49 12.68 4.36
N ASP A 347 -37.51 13.14 5.15
CA ASP A 347 -37.04 14.52 5.22
C ASP A 347 -35.72 14.74 4.47
N LEU A 348 -35.61 14.23 3.23
CA LEU A 348 -34.61 14.71 2.28
C LEU A 348 -35.02 16.10 1.77
N SER A 349 -34.97 17.10 2.66
CA SER A 349 -35.34 18.48 2.34
C SER A 349 -34.20 19.17 1.58
N GLY A 350 -34.42 19.44 0.29
CA GLY A 350 -33.46 20.11 -0.59
C GLY A 350 -32.89 19.20 -1.69
N THR A 351 -31.92 19.72 -2.44
CA THR A 351 -31.34 19.06 -3.64
C THR A 351 -29.83 18.85 -3.54
N ASP A 352 -29.22 19.10 -2.39
CA ASP A 352 -27.78 18.97 -2.12
C ASP A 352 -27.52 17.92 -1.03
N ASN A 353 -28.40 16.91 -0.91
CA ASN A 353 -28.27 15.88 0.12
C ASN A 353 -27.09 14.96 -0.21
N LYS A 354 -26.33 14.59 0.83
CA LYS A 354 -25.26 13.61 0.76
C LYS A 354 -25.74 12.32 1.43
N LEU A 355 -25.73 11.20 0.71
CA LEU A 355 -26.26 9.92 1.19
C LEU A 355 -25.24 8.80 1.01
N MET A 356 -25.04 8.00 2.05
CA MET A 356 -24.28 6.76 2.00
C MET A 356 -25.18 5.56 2.28
N ILE A 357 -25.03 4.50 1.49
CA ILE A 357 -25.78 3.26 1.62
C ILE A 357 -24.80 2.12 1.83
N THR A 358 -25.00 1.34 2.89
CA THR A 358 -24.21 0.14 3.21
C THR A 358 -25.09 -1.10 3.28
N GLY A 359 -24.47 -2.28 3.35
CA GLY A 359 -25.19 -3.54 3.48
C GLY A 359 -25.42 -4.22 2.14
N GLN A 360 -26.66 -4.63 1.85
CA GLN A 360 -27.02 -5.29 0.60
C GLN A 360 -28.06 -4.46 -0.16
N ILE A 361 -27.95 -4.45 -1.49
CA ILE A 361 -28.99 -3.87 -2.34
C ILE A 361 -29.30 -4.78 -3.54
N ASP A 362 -30.51 -4.69 -4.08
CA ASP A 362 -30.90 -5.36 -5.32
C ASP A 362 -31.44 -4.38 -6.39
N GLY A 363 -32.07 -4.91 -7.44
CA GLY A 363 -32.68 -4.10 -8.49
C GLY A 363 -33.82 -3.21 -7.99
N THR A 364 -34.59 -3.65 -7.00
CA THR A 364 -35.70 -2.89 -6.41
C THR A 364 -35.17 -1.66 -5.65
N ASP A 365 -34.06 -1.83 -4.94
CA ASP A 365 -33.38 -0.73 -4.24
C ASP A 365 -32.78 0.28 -5.22
N LEU A 366 -32.15 -0.20 -6.30
CA LEU A 366 -31.64 0.67 -7.37
C LEU A 366 -32.76 1.45 -8.06
N GLU A 367 -33.91 0.84 -8.32
CA GLU A 367 -35.09 1.56 -8.83
C GLU A 367 -35.58 2.63 -7.85
N THR A 368 -35.54 2.33 -6.55
CA THR A 368 -35.92 3.29 -5.50
C THR A 368 -34.98 4.50 -5.48
N LEU A 369 -33.67 4.26 -5.65
CA LEU A 369 -32.66 5.31 -5.76
C LEU A 369 -32.83 6.14 -7.03
N SER A 370 -33.01 5.48 -8.18
CA SER A 370 -33.20 6.12 -9.48
C SER A 370 -34.33 7.16 -9.45
N LYS A 371 -35.45 6.84 -8.78
CA LYS A 371 -36.60 7.74 -8.60
C LYS A 371 -36.29 8.98 -7.74
N SER A 372 -35.21 8.96 -6.96
CA SER A 372 -34.87 10.00 -5.98
C SER A 372 -33.58 10.75 -6.29
N MET A 373 -32.94 10.50 -7.44
CA MET A 373 -31.62 11.07 -7.76
C MET A 373 -31.57 12.60 -7.83
N ASP A 374 -32.71 13.30 -7.98
CA ASP A 374 -32.74 14.78 -7.95
C ASP A 374 -32.45 15.36 -6.56
N LYS A 375 -32.56 14.53 -5.52
CA LYS A 375 -32.35 14.94 -4.13
C LYS A 375 -30.88 14.93 -3.73
N PHE A 376 -30.02 14.22 -4.47
CA PHE A 376 -28.65 13.98 -4.06
C PHE A 376 -27.65 14.84 -4.83
N SER A 377 -26.72 15.44 -4.10
CA SER A 377 -25.47 15.94 -4.69
C SER A 377 -24.34 14.93 -4.59
N GLU A 378 -24.36 14.07 -3.58
CA GLU A 378 -23.37 13.00 -3.43
C GLU A 378 -24.06 11.72 -2.99
N LEU A 379 -23.81 10.63 -3.72
CA LEU A 379 -24.40 9.32 -3.43
C LEU A 379 -23.31 8.24 -3.34
N TYR A 380 -23.08 7.73 -2.15
CA TYR A 380 -22.08 6.70 -1.88
C TYR A 380 -22.75 5.34 -1.70
N ILE A 381 -22.88 4.56 -2.77
CA ILE A 381 -23.40 3.19 -2.68
C ILE A 381 -22.25 2.24 -2.35
N ASN A 382 -22.03 1.98 -1.06
CA ASN A 382 -21.05 1.02 -0.54
C ASN A 382 -21.76 -0.26 -0.03
N ALA A 383 -22.61 -0.80 -0.88
CA ALA A 383 -23.39 -2.01 -0.63
C ALA A 383 -23.00 -3.11 -1.62
N THR A 384 -23.29 -4.37 -1.26
CA THR A 384 -23.12 -5.53 -2.13
C THR A 384 -24.40 -5.79 -2.91
N LEU A 385 -24.28 -5.93 -4.22
CA LEU A 385 -25.40 -6.30 -5.08
C LEU A 385 -25.86 -7.75 -4.85
N SER A 386 -27.17 -7.94 -4.83
CA SER A 386 -27.85 -9.23 -4.80
C SER A 386 -28.94 -9.27 -5.87
N GLY A 387 -29.12 -10.40 -6.55
CA GLY A 387 -30.21 -10.61 -7.51
C GLY A 387 -30.12 -9.80 -8.83
N THR A 388 -29.22 -8.83 -8.94
CA THR A 388 -28.89 -8.12 -10.19
C THR A 388 -27.41 -7.74 -10.20
N THR A 389 -26.85 -7.55 -11.40
CA THR A 389 -25.48 -7.08 -11.59
C THR A 389 -25.41 -5.84 -12.51
N ALA A 390 -26.55 -5.30 -12.93
CA ALA A 390 -26.63 -4.18 -13.86
C ALA A 390 -27.13 -2.89 -13.19
N LEU A 391 -26.49 -1.76 -13.48
CA LEU A 391 -27.02 -0.44 -13.14
C LEU A 391 -28.09 -0.04 -14.16
N PRO A 392 -29.35 0.25 -13.75
CA PRO A 392 -30.45 0.48 -14.67
C PRO A 392 -30.23 1.57 -15.73
N GLU A 393 -30.88 1.43 -16.88
CA GLU A 393 -30.93 2.46 -17.92
C GLU A 393 -31.46 3.77 -17.29
N LYS A 394 -30.86 4.91 -17.65
CA LYS A 394 -31.27 6.25 -17.17
C LYS A 394 -31.24 6.44 -15.64
N PHE A 395 -30.50 5.62 -14.90
CA PHE A 395 -30.43 5.64 -13.43
C PHE A 395 -30.37 7.04 -12.80
N ALA A 396 -29.51 7.92 -13.31
CA ALA A 396 -29.35 9.30 -12.89
C ALA A 396 -29.38 10.25 -14.11
N GLN A 397 -30.26 10.00 -15.08
CA GLN A 397 -30.34 10.84 -16.28
C GLN A 397 -30.66 12.31 -15.92
N TRP A 398 -29.91 13.24 -16.51
CA TRP A 398 -30.09 14.70 -16.44
C TRP A 398 -29.98 15.32 -15.05
N LYS A 399 -29.35 14.62 -14.09
CA LYS A 399 -29.23 15.12 -12.71
C LYS A 399 -28.17 16.23 -12.63
N SER A 400 -28.64 17.47 -12.52
CA SER A 400 -27.79 18.66 -12.58
C SER A 400 -26.98 18.91 -11.31
N ASN A 401 -27.36 18.29 -10.18
CA ASN A 401 -26.75 18.54 -8.88
C ASN A 401 -25.83 17.41 -8.41
N LEU A 402 -25.91 16.23 -9.04
CA LEU A 402 -25.08 15.07 -8.67
C LEU A 402 -23.62 15.36 -9.04
N LYS A 403 -22.79 15.52 -8.01
CA LYS A 403 -21.34 15.77 -8.08
C LYS A 403 -20.54 14.47 -7.98
N VAL A 404 -20.94 13.57 -7.09
CA VAL A 404 -20.20 12.32 -6.81
C VAL A 404 -21.16 11.14 -6.75
N ILE A 405 -20.76 10.02 -7.36
CA ILE A 405 -21.42 8.74 -7.14
C ILE A 405 -20.42 7.58 -7.03
N THR A 406 -20.62 6.69 -6.05
CA THR A 406 -19.96 5.38 -6.01
C THR A 406 -20.98 4.29 -6.29
N LEU A 407 -20.59 3.29 -7.09
CA LEU A 407 -21.46 2.17 -7.45
C LEU A 407 -21.22 0.96 -6.53
N PRO A 408 -22.25 0.12 -6.29
CA PRO A 408 -22.15 -1.06 -5.44
C PRO A 408 -21.16 -2.11 -5.95
N LYS A 409 -20.65 -2.93 -5.03
CA LYS A 409 -19.82 -4.09 -5.36
C LYS A 409 -20.66 -5.17 -6.04
N GLY A 410 -20.08 -5.87 -7.01
CA GLY A 410 -20.76 -6.91 -7.78
C GLY A 410 -21.46 -6.41 -9.06
N MET A 411 -21.33 -5.13 -9.40
CA MET A 411 -21.81 -4.58 -10.66
C MET A 411 -20.95 -5.08 -11.83
N THR A 412 -21.59 -5.55 -12.90
CA THR A 412 -20.96 -6.01 -14.15
C THR A 412 -21.32 -5.14 -15.35
N SER A 413 -22.46 -4.45 -15.35
CA SER A 413 -22.84 -3.54 -16.45
C SER A 413 -23.38 -2.20 -15.98
N ILE A 414 -23.12 -1.16 -16.76
CA ILE A 414 -23.75 0.16 -16.66
C ILE A 414 -24.61 0.33 -17.90
N GLU A 415 -25.92 0.35 -17.75
CA GLU A 415 -26.82 0.38 -18.91
C GLU A 415 -26.83 1.76 -19.62
N GLY A 416 -27.46 1.80 -20.79
CA GLY A 416 -27.51 2.98 -21.66
C GLY A 416 -27.97 4.25 -20.93
N SER A 417 -27.36 5.38 -21.26
CA SER A 417 -27.74 6.70 -20.71
C SER A 417 -27.80 6.81 -19.18
N ALA A 418 -27.18 5.90 -18.41
CA ALA A 418 -27.28 5.85 -16.95
C ALA A 418 -26.98 7.19 -16.26
N PHE A 419 -26.02 7.96 -16.77
CA PHE A 419 -25.64 9.30 -16.27
C PHE A 419 -25.73 10.38 -17.36
N LEU A 420 -26.50 10.15 -18.43
CA LEU A 420 -26.60 11.11 -19.54
C LEU A 420 -27.00 12.50 -19.02
N GLY A 421 -26.15 13.49 -19.25
CA GLY A 421 -26.43 14.89 -18.93
C GLY A 421 -26.22 15.28 -17.46
N CYS A 422 -25.53 14.48 -16.65
CA CYS A 422 -25.12 14.86 -15.30
C CYS A 422 -24.01 15.92 -15.33
N LYS A 423 -24.38 17.18 -15.60
CA LYS A 423 -23.42 18.26 -15.87
C LYS A 423 -22.49 18.58 -14.70
N ALA A 424 -22.92 18.34 -13.46
CA ALA A 424 -22.13 18.60 -12.25
C ALA A 424 -21.31 17.39 -11.79
N LEU A 425 -21.45 16.21 -12.43
CA LEU A 425 -20.76 15.00 -12.01
C LEU A 425 -19.27 15.18 -12.23
N THR A 426 -18.50 15.29 -11.14
CA THR A 426 -17.05 15.45 -11.15
C THR A 426 -16.33 14.13 -10.93
N SER A 427 -16.96 13.19 -10.22
CA SER A 427 -16.35 11.91 -9.85
C SER A 427 -17.33 10.76 -9.89
N ILE A 428 -16.91 9.68 -10.55
CA ILE A 428 -17.54 8.36 -10.46
C ILE A 428 -16.46 7.28 -10.36
N SER A 429 -16.66 6.35 -9.42
CA SER A 429 -15.82 5.15 -9.29
C SER A 429 -16.53 3.93 -9.88
N LEU A 430 -15.92 3.32 -10.89
CA LEU A 430 -16.40 2.07 -11.48
C LEU A 430 -15.91 0.86 -10.67
N PRO A 431 -16.78 -0.09 -10.29
CA PRO A 431 -16.38 -1.34 -9.65
C PRO A 431 -15.51 -2.18 -10.61
N GLU A 432 -14.52 -2.90 -10.08
CA GLU A 432 -13.58 -3.73 -10.87
C GLU A 432 -14.27 -4.78 -11.76
N GLY A 433 -15.49 -5.21 -11.38
CA GLY A 433 -16.26 -6.20 -12.12
C GLY A 433 -17.01 -5.67 -13.35
N VAL A 434 -17.02 -4.36 -13.61
CA VAL A 434 -17.75 -3.79 -14.75
C VAL A 434 -17.06 -4.16 -16.06
N THR A 435 -17.80 -4.85 -16.93
CA THR A 435 -17.34 -5.30 -18.25
C THR A 435 -18.08 -4.62 -19.41
N SER A 436 -19.22 -3.95 -19.15
CA SER A 436 -20.02 -3.29 -20.19
C SER A 436 -20.49 -1.90 -19.76
N ILE A 437 -20.31 -0.92 -20.66
CA ILE A 437 -20.81 0.45 -20.51
C ILE A 437 -21.70 0.78 -21.71
N GLY A 438 -22.99 1.00 -21.43
CA GLY A 438 -24.01 1.21 -22.44
C GLY A 438 -23.89 2.54 -23.19
N ASN A 439 -24.54 2.59 -24.35
CA ASN A 439 -24.52 3.76 -25.22
C ASN A 439 -24.92 5.04 -24.47
N SER A 440 -24.10 6.08 -24.65
CA SER A 440 -24.30 7.41 -24.04
C SER A 440 -24.36 7.43 -22.51
N ALA A 441 -23.87 6.39 -21.81
CA ALA A 441 -23.92 6.30 -20.34
C ALA A 441 -23.40 7.55 -19.63
N PHE A 442 -22.34 8.19 -20.14
CA PHE A 442 -21.75 9.41 -19.58
C PHE A 442 -21.80 10.63 -20.52
N SER A 443 -22.63 10.57 -21.58
CA SER A 443 -22.71 11.66 -22.55
C SER A 443 -23.22 12.94 -21.86
N GLY A 444 -22.61 14.08 -22.13
CA GLY A 444 -23.01 15.36 -21.52
C GLY A 444 -22.62 15.57 -20.04
N CYS A 445 -21.84 14.67 -19.42
CA CYS A 445 -21.23 14.86 -18.10
C CYS A 445 -20.05 15.85 -18.17
N LYS A 446 -20.36 17.14 -18.31
CA LYS A 446 -19.36 18.18 -18.62
C LYS A 446 -18.27 18.37 -17.57
N ALA A 447 -18.56 18.09 -16.30
CA ALA A 447 -17.60 18.23 -15.20
C ALA A 447 -16.75 16.96 -14.97
N LEU A 448 -17.07 15.85 -15.63
CA LEU A 448 -16.36 14.59 -15.47
C LEU A 448 -15.12 14.59 -16.38
N THR A 449 -13.99 15.04 -15.82
CA THR A 449 -12.74 15.20 -16.59
C THR A 449 -11.99 13.91 -16.84
N SER A 450 -12.22 12.89 -16.00
CA SER A 450 -11.57 11.59 -16.08
C SER A 450 -12.46 10.51 -15.48
N ILE A 451 -12.42 9.32 -16.09
CA ILE A 451 -13.02 8.11 -15.54
C ILE A 451 -12.01 6.97 -15.68
N SER A 452 -11.79 6.22 -14.60
CA SER A 452 -10.96 5.01 -14.65
C SER A 452 -11.81 3.85 -15.12
N LEU A 453 -11.42 3.22 -16.23
CA LEU A 453 -12.09 2.04 -16.77
C LEU A 453 -11.44 0.78 -16.16
N PRO A 454 -12.22 -0.19 -15.66
CA PRO A 454 -11.73 -1.52 -15.34
C PRO A 454 -11.13 -2.23 -16.57
N GLU A 455 -10.18 -3.14 -16.34
CA GLU A 455 -9.45 -3.85 -17.41
C GLU A 455 -10.36 -4.68 -18.34
N GLY A 456 -11.54 -5.07 -17.85
CA GLY A 456 -12.49 -5.94 -18.56
C GLY A 456 -13.59 -5.21 -19.37
N VAL A 457 -13.56 -3.88 -19.49
CA VAL A 457 -14.58 -3.12 -20.23
C VAL A 457 -14.40 -3.33 -21.75
N THR A 458 -15.45 -3.83 -22.41
CA THR A 458 -15.49 -4.08 -23.86
C THR A 458 -16.36 -3.13 -24.64
#